data_AF-A0A8B3SBD2-F1
#
_entry.id   AF-A0A8B3SBD2-F1
#
_cell.length_a   1.000
_cell.length_b   1.000
_cell.length_c   1.000
_cell.angle_alpha   90.00
_cell.angle_beta   90.00
_cell.angle_gamma   90.00
#
_symmetry.space_group_name_H-M   'P 1'
#
loop_
_entity.id
_entity.type
_entity.pdbx_description
1 polymer ?
#
loop_
_entity_poly.entity_id
_entity_poly.type
_entity_poly.pdbx_seq_one_letter_code
_entity_poly.pdbx_strand_id
1 'polypeptide(L)'
;MFLLVQHRDHAPSMVMQIIKSITAKTIFKKYPGIKKQLWGGELWSDGGYIGTVGDWVTADIIKTYVEKQGSKEEKEEYGQMKLLDF
;
A
#
# COMPACT_ATOMS: atom_id res chain seq x y z
N MET A 1 -0.34 -1.10 -5.96
CA MET A 1 0.93 -0.44 -6.32
C MET A 1 0.62 0.80 -7.14
N PHE A 2 1.21 1.96 -6.81
CA PHE A 2 1.07 3.19 -7.60
C PHE A 2 2.41 3.49 -8.27
N LEU A 3 2.45 3.47 -9.61
CA LEU A 3 3.56 4.01 -10.39
C LEU A 3 3.26 5.48 -10.67
N LEU A 4 4.18 6.36 -10.29
CA LEU A 4 4.00 7.80 -10.38
C LEU A 4 5.22 8.45 -11.01
N VAL A 5 5.00 9.31 -11.99
CA VAL A 5 6.00 10.27 -12.45
C VAL A 5 5.84 11.51 -11.57
N GLN A 6 6.89 11.88 -10.84
CA GLN A 6 6.85 12.96 -9.85
C GLN A 6 7.81 14.09 -10.24
N HIS A 7 7.36 15.33 -10.06
CA HIS A 7 8.24 16.51 -10.15
C HIS A 7 9.10 16.61 -8.88
N ARG A 8 10.31 17.18 -8.99
CA ARG A 8 11.32 17.15 -7.92
C ARG A 8 10.90 17.89 -6.64
N ASP A 9 9.89 18.76 -6.72
CA ASP A 9 9.52 19.68 -5.63
C ASP A 9 8.69 19.03 -4.52
N HIS A 10 8.30 17.76 -4.68
CA HIS A 10 7.55 17.03 -3.67
C HIS A 10 8.34 15.85 -3.13
N ALA A 11 8.44 15.78 -1.80
CA ALA A 11 8.99 14.61 -1.14
C ALA A 11 8.12 13.38 -1.46
N PRO A 12 8.69 12.25 -1.89
CA PRO A 12 7.92 11.05 -2.20
C PRO A 12 7.03 10.55 -1.06
N SER A 13 7.46 10.74 0.20
CA SER A 13 6.67 10.43 1.39
C SER A 13 5.38 11.26 1.49
N MET A 14 5.43 12.53 1.10
CA MET A 14 4.25 13.40 1.07
C MET A 14 3.24 12.91 0.05
N VAL A 15 3.70 12.57 -1.15
CA VAL A 15 2.86 12.02 -2.23
C VAL A 15 2.18 10.72 -1.77
N MET A 16 2.96 9.83 -1.15
CA MET A 16 2.45 8.57 -0.60
C MET A 16 1.37 8.81 0.46
N GLN A 17 1.58 9.75 1.37
CA GLN A 17 0.62 10.11 2.41
C GLN A 17 -0.69 10.63 1.81
N ILE A 18 -0.59 11.52 0.81
CA ILE A 18 -1.75 12.07 0.09
C ILE A 18 -2.56 10.95 -0.56
N ILE A 19 -1.89 10.03 -1.28
CA ILE A 19 -2.55 8.91 -1.96
C ILE A 19 -3.23 7.99 -0.96
N LYS A 20 -2.53 7.57 0.11
CA LYS A 20 -3.10 6.73 1.17
C LYS A 20 -4.34 7.39 1.78
N SER A 21 -4.27 8.68 2.08
CA SER A 21 -5.37 9.43 2.72
C SER A 21 -6.58 9.56 1.80
N ILE A 22 -6.39 9.99 0.55
CA ILE A 22 -7.49 10.21 -0.40
C ILE A 22 -8.18 8.89 -0.73
N THR A 23 -7.41 7.84 -0.99
CA THR A 23 -7.96 6.52 -1.35
C THR A 23 -8.72 5.90 -0.18
N ALA A 24 -8.20 5.97 1.05
CA ALA A 24 -8.89 5.50 2.25
C ALA A 24 -10.24 6.22 2.45
N LYS A 25 -10.25 7.55 2.40
CA LYS A 25 -11.48 8.35 2.54
C LYS A 25 -12.51 7.99 1.47
N THR A 26 -12.06 7.83 0.22
CA THR A 26 -12.94 7.53 -0.92
C THR A 26 -13.54 6.13 -0.80
N ILE A 27 -12.72 5.12 -0.49
CA ILE A 27 -13.16 3.73 -0.36
C ILE A 27 -14.11 3.58 0.83
N PHE A 28 -13.79 4.16 1.99
CA PHE A 28 -14.68 4.10 3.14
C PHE A 28 -16.01 4.82 2.94
N LYS A 29 -16.03 5.89 2.15
CA LYS A 29 -17.29 6.58 1.77
C LYS A 29 -18.12 5.72 0.83
N LYS A 30 -17.50 5.05 -0.14
CA LYS A 30 -18.19 4.22 -1.14
C LYS A 30 -18.63 2.87 -0.58
N TYR A 31 -17.85 2.30 0.33
CA TYR A 31 -18.03 0.96 0.90
C TYR A 31 -17.95 1.02 2.44
N PRO A 32 -18.97 1.58 3.12
CA PRO A 32 -18.94 1.74 4.57
C PRO A 32 -18.83 0.42 5.34
N GLY A 33 -19.26 -0.70 4.75
CA GLY A 33 -19.13 -2.05 5.33
C GLY A 33 -17.70 -2.54 5.49
N ILE A 34 -16.74 -2.04 4.70
CA ILE A 34 -15.32 -2.44 4.76
C ILE A 34 -14.69 -2.03 6.10
N LYS A 35 -15.15 -0.95 6.74
CA LYS A 35 -14.64 -0.53 8.07
C LYS A 35 -14.81 -1.58 9.16
N LYS A 36 -15.78 -2.48 9.01
CA LYS A 36 -16.02 -3.56 9.97
C LYS A 36 -15.11 -4.77 9.74
N GLN A 37 -14.60 -4.91 8.51
CA GLN A 37 -13.72 -6.01 8.11
C GLN A 37 -12.25 -5.65 8.30
N LEU A 38 -11.89 -4.37 8.16
CA LEU A 38 -10.54 -3.87 8.39
C LEU A 38 -10.43 -3.34 9.82
N TRP A 39 -9.51 -3.91 10.59
CA TRP A 39 -9.34 -3.73 12.03
C TRP A 39 -9.36 -2.24 12.44
N GLY A 40 -10.50 -1.75 12.90
CA GLY A 40 -10.64 -0.37 13.38
C GLY A 40 -10.68 0.71 12.29
N GLY A 41 -10.77 0.34 11.01
CA GLY A 41 -10.92 1.30 9.91
C GLY A 41 -9.62 1.83 9.31
N GLU A 42 -8.50 1.11 9.46
CA GLU A 42 -7.28 1.37 8.70
C GLU A 42 -7.26 0.59 7.38
N LEU A 43 -7.20 1.32 6.26
CA LEU A 43 -7.18 0.70 4.93
C LEU A 43 -5.77 0.26 4.51
N TRP A 44 -4.76 1.00 4.95
CA TRP A 44 -3.37 0.81 4.56
C TRP A 44 -2.54 0.55 5.80
N SER A 45 -1.48 -0.25 5.67
CA SER A 45 -0.46 -0.35 6.72
C SER A 45 0.20 1.00 6.97
N ASP A 46 0.72 1.22 8.18
CA ASP A 46 1.43 2.46 8.55
C ASP A 46 2.63 2.70 7.63
N GLY A 47 3.40 1.64 7.39
CA GLY A 47 4.57 1.67 6.51
C GLY A 47 4.21 1.61 5.03
N GLY A 48 5.19 1.90 4.19
CA GLY A 48 5.15 1.45 2.80
C GLY A 48 6.45 1.73 2.08
N TYR A 49 6.57 1.19 0.87
CA TYR A 49 7.80 1.23 0.09
C TYR A 49 7.74 2.32 -0.97
N ILE A 50 8.82 3.06 -1.07
CA ILE A 50 9.05 4.04 -2.12
C ILE A 50 10.41 3.70 -2.72
N GLY A 51 10.42 3.44 -4.03
CA GLY A 51 11.62 3.21 -4.80
C GLY A 51 11.52 3.93 -6.13
N THR A 52 12.67 4.30 -6.69
CA THR A 52 12.75 4.75 -8.09
C THR A 52 12.59 3.55 -9.01
N VAL A 53 11.85 3.73 -10.10
CA VAL A 53 11.76 2.73 -11.17
C VAL A 53 12.74 3.11 -12.27
N GLY A 54 13.56 2.16 -12.67
CA GLY A 54 14.47 2.20 -13.81
C GLY A 54 14.52 0.81 -14.42
N ASP A 55 14.85 0.70 -15.71
CA ASP A 55 14.62 -0.54 -16.45
C ASP A 55 15.27 -1.78 -15.78
N TRP A 56 14.48 -2.86 -15.71
CA TRP A 56 14.75 -4.26 -15.30
C TRP A 56 14.79 -4.68 -13.82
N VAL A 57 15.12 -3.85 -12.83
CA VAL A 57 15.40 -4.36 -11.45
C VAL A 57 14.23 -4.21 -10.44
N THR A 58 13.22 -3.39 -10.75
CA THR A 58 12.25 -2.95 -9.75
C THR A 58 11.26 -4.03 -9.29
N ALA A 59 10.88 -4.97 -10.15
CA ALA A 59 9.83 -5.95 -9.85
C ALA A 59 10.20 -6.90 -8.69
N ASP A 60 11.42 -7.44 -8.68
CA ASP A 60 11.88 -8.36 -7.62
C ASP A 60 12.03 -7.66 -6.27
N ILE A 61 12.43 -6.39 -6.27
CA ILE A 61 12.55 -5.59 -5.04
C ILE A 61 11.16 -5.34 -4.44
N ILE A 62 10.18 -4.99 -5.27
CA ILE A 62 8.80 -4.79 -4.83
C ILE A 62 8.21 -6.09 -4.29
N LYS A 63 8.41 -7.20 -5.00
CA LYS A 63 7.97 -8.53 -4.56
C LYS A 63 8.55 -8.86 -3.19
N THR A 64 9.87 -8.72 -3.05
CA THR A 64 10.57 -8.96 -1.78
C THR A 64 10.03 -8.06 -0.65
N TYR A 65 9.70 -6.80 -0.95
CA TYR A 65 9.13 -5.88 0.03
C TYR A 65 7.74 -6.35 0.52
N VAL A 66 6.87 -6.73 -0.41
CA VAL A 66 5.52 -7.23 -0.08
C VAL A 66 5.62 -8.53 0.72
N GLU A 67 6.51 -9.44 0.32
CA GLU A 67 6.75 -10.71 1.03
C GLU A 67 7.32 -10.48 2.44
N LYS A 68 8.08 -9.42 2.67
CA LYS A 68 8.65 -9.09 3.98
C LYS A 68 7.76 -8.21 4.86
N GLN A 69 6.66 -7.65 4.35
CA GLN A 69 5.76 -6.84 5.16
C GLN A 69 4.91 -7.71 6.09
N GLY A 70 4.89 -7.39 7.39
CA GLY A 70 4.09 -8.07 8.41
C GLY A 70 4.71 -9.37 8.93
N SER A 71 4.42 -9.70 10.20
CA SER A 71 4.78 -11.00 10.80
C SER A 71 3.98 -12.14 10.18
N LYS A 72 4.42 -13.38 10.43
CA LYS A 72 3.72 -14.57 9.91
C LYS A 72 2.34 -14.70 10.55
N GLU A 73 2.25 -14.38 11.84
CA GLU A 73 1.00 -14.32 12.60
C GLU A 73 0.09 -13.20 12.06
N GLU A 74 0.63 -12.00 11.82
CA GLU A 74 -0.13 -10.89 11.25
C GLU A 74 -0.74 -11.24 9.89
N LYS A 75 0.02 -11.89 9.00
CA LYS A 75 -0.50 -12.29 7.68
C LYS A 75 -1.63 -13.31 7.75
N GLU A 76 -1.56 -14.23 8.72
CA GLU A 76 -2.58 -15.25 8.96
C GLU A 76 -3.82 -14.66 9.65
N GLU A 77 -3.65 -13.67 10.53
CA GLU A 77 -4.73 -13.03 11.30
C GLU A 77 -5.47 -11.93 10.52
N TYR A 78 -4.74 -11.08 9.78
CA TYR A 78 -5.32 -9.97 9.01
C TYR A 78 -6.00 -10.39 7.70
N GLY A 79 -5.83 -11.64 7.27
CA GLY A 79 -6.42 -12.14 6.02
C GLY A 79 -6.04 -11.28 4.81
N GLN A 80 -4.76 -10.92 4.70
CA GLN A 80 -4.27 -9.99 3.68
C GLN A 80 -4.76 -10.44 2.29
N MET A 81 -5.63 -9.63 1.67
CA MET A 81 -6.13 -9.91 0.33
C MET A 81 -4.95 -10.03 -0.63
N LYS A 82 -4.87 -11.15 -1.35
CA LYS A 82 -3.93 -11.32 -2.46
C LYS A 82 -4.35 -10.39 -3.59
N LEU A 83 -3.82 -9.18 -3.56
CA LEU A 83 -4.09 -8.14 -4.56
C LEU A 83 -3.21 -8.28 -5.80
N LEU A 84 -2.31 -9.26 -5.84
CA LEU A 84 -1.37 -9.51 -6.93
C LEU A 84 -1.31 -11.01 -7.23
N ASP A 85 -1.85 -11.40 -8.38
CA ASP A 85 -1.51 -12.66 -9.06
C ASP A 85 -0.38 -12.34 -10.02
N PHE A 86 0.84 -12.79 -9.68
CA PHE A 86 1.94 -12.85 -10.64
C PHE A 86 1.95 -14.22 -11.31
#